data_AF-A0A813UEX3-F1
#
_entry.id   AF-A0A813UEX3-F1
#
_cell.length_a   1.000
_cell.length_b   1.000
_cell.length_c   1.000
_cell.angle_alpha   90.00
_cell.angle_beta   90.00
_cell.angle_gamma   90.00
#
_symmetry.space_group_name_H-M   'P 1'
#
loop_
_entity.id
_entity.type
_entity.pdbx_description
1 polymer ?
#
loop_
_entity_poly.entity_id
_entity_poly.type
_entity_poly.pdbx_seq_one_letter_code
_entity_poly.pdbx_strand_id
1 'polypeptide(L)' 'MLNKLATGIKIDVITINNIFYADDVLLIANSLDEMNQLLEITNKYGQEYEIKFNPNKTHFMIMFSKQFNENRDNGK' A
#
# COMPACT_ATOMS: atom_id res chain seq x y z
N MET A 1 -13.02 -4.85 6.43
CA MET A 1 -12.40 -3.81 7.29
C MET A 1 -11.45 -2.96 6.46
N LEU A 2 -10.45 -3.54 5.80
CA LEU A 2 -9.66 -2.85 4.76
C LEU A 2 -10.46 -2.67 3.44
N ASN A 3 -11.28 -3.66 3.04
CA ASN A 3 -12.16 -3.56 1.85
C ASN A 3 -13.30 -2.52 1.96
N LYS A 4 -13.46 -1.83 3.10
CA LYS A 4 -14.45 -0.74 3.26
C LYS A 4 -13.92 0.61 2.80
N LEU A 5 -12.61 0.73 2.63
CA LEU A 5 -11.99 1.91 2.05
C LEU A 5 -11.94 1.77 0.53
N ALA A 6 -12.26 2.86 -0.18
CA ALA A 6 -12.03 2.98 -1.61
C ALA A 6 -10.54 3.25 -1.93
N THR A 7 -9.63 2.71 -1.12
CA THR A 7 -8.17 2.86 -1.24
C THR A 7 -7.55 1.59 -1.80
N GLY A 8 -6.37 1.69 -2.40
CA GLY A 8 -5.66 0.57 -3.03
C GLY A 8 -5.72 0.54 -4.55
N ILE A 9 -5.04 -0.43 -5.15
CA ILE A 9 -4.92 -0.52 -6.61
C ILE A 9 -6.22 -1.03 -7.19
N LYS A 10 -6.74 -0.30 -8.18
CA LYS A 10 -7.90 -0.71 -8.97
C LYS A 10 -7.44 -1.52 -10.19
N ILE A 11 -7.89 -2.77 -10.27
CA ILE A 11 -7.69 -3.67 -11.39
C ILE A 11 -9.07 -3.98 -11.95
N ASP A 12 -9.41 -3.36 -13.08
CA ASP A 12 -10.74 -3.43 -13.70
C ASP A 12 -11.86 -3.06 -12.71
N VAL A 13 -12.69 -4.02 -12.30
CA VAL A 13 -13.79 -3.83 -11.35
C VAL A 13 -13.42 -4.15 -9.90
N ILE A 14 -12.19 -4.58 -9.63
CA ILE A 14 -11.72 -5.03 -8.32
C ILE A 14 -10.74 -4.00 -7.75
N THR A 15 -10.91 -3.66 -6.46
CA THR A 15 -9.92 -2.87 -5.73
C THR A 15 -9.19 -3.77 -4.74
N ILE A 16 -7.87 -3.80 -4.82
CA ILE A 16 -6.99 -4.60 -3.95
C ILE A 16 -6.16 -3.64 -3.09
N ASN A 17 -6.31 -3.74 -1.77
CA ASN A 17 -5.51 -2.97 -0.82
C ASN A 17 -4.75 -3.81 0.20
N ASN A 18 -5.04 -5.11 0.25
CA ASN A 18 -4.36 -6.05 1.14
C ASN A 18 -4.26 -7.43 0.48
N ILE A 19 -3.17 -8.13 0.78
CA ILE A 19 -3.00 -9.56 0.50
C ILE A 19 -2.49 -10.20 1.78
N PHE A 20 -3.18 -11.22 2.26
CA PHE A 20 -2.79 -12.01 3.42
C PHE A 20 -2.30 -13.38 2.95
N TYR A 21 -1.15 -13.81 3.44
CA TYR A 21 -0.62 -15.14 3.19
C TYR A 21 0.09 -15.66 4.43
N ALA A 22 -0.49 -16.68 5.08
CA ALA A 22 0.00 -17.23 6.34
C ALA A 22 0.21 -16.12 7.40
N ASP A 23 1.45 -15.91 7.85
CA ASP A 23 1.86 -14.89 8.82
C ASP A 23 2.25 -13.54 8.17
N ASP A 24 2.35 -13.48 6.84
CA ASP A 24 2.71 -12.28 6.10
C ASP A 24 1.48 -11.50 5.62
N VAL A 25 1.59 -10.17 5.67
CA VAL A 25 0.61 -9.23 5.14
C VAL A 25 1.29 -8.24 4.21
N LEU A 26 0.69 -8.02 3.03
CA LEU A 26 1.07 -6.99 2.10
C LEU A 26 -0.04 -5.93 2.02
N LEU A 27 0.30 -4.68 2.30
CA LEU A 27 -0.57 -3.53 2.11
C LEU A 27 -0.19 -2.80 0.83
N ILE A 28 -1.20 -2.39 0.05
CA ILE A 28 -0.99 -1.74 -1.24
C ILE A 28 -1.89 -0.51 -1.35
N ALA A 29 -1.31 0.62 -1.76
CA ALA A 29 -1.98 1.92 -1.86
C ALA A 29 -1.51 2.67 -3.12
N ASN A 30 -2.35 3.57 -3.65
CA ASN A 30 -1.96 4.43 -4.79
C ASN A 30 -1.23 5.70 -4.37
N SER A 31 -1.25 6.05 -3.09
CA SER A 31 -0.62 7.24 -2.54
C SER A 31 -0.12 7.00 -1.12
N LEU A 32 0.75 7.88 -0.64
CA LEU A 32 1.24 7.83 0.73
C LEU A 32 0.12 8.08 1.75
N ASP A 33 -0.83 8.96 1.42
CA ASP A 33 -1.98 9.25 2.29
C ASP A 33 -2.87 8.02 2.46
N GLU A 34 -3.16 7.30 1.37
CA GLU A 34 -3.88 6.02 1.43
C GLU A 34 -3.11 4.98 2.25
N MET A 35 -1.78 4.91 2.09
CA MET A 35 -0.95 3.99 2.87
C MET A 35 -1.02 4.30 4.37
N ASN A 36 -0.97 5.58 4.76
CA ASN A 36 -1.10 5.99 6.16
C ASN A 36 -2.47 5.57 6.74
N GLN A 37 -3.55 5.71 5.98
CA GLN A 37 -4.88 5.25 6.39
C GLN A 37 -4.92 3.73 6.57
N LEU A 38 -4.32 2.96 5.64
CA LEU A 38 -4.24 1.51 5.76
C LEU A 38 -3.43 1.09 6.99
N LEU A 39 -2.32 1.78 7.27
CA LEU A 39 -1.50 1.52 8.46
C LEU A 39 -2.25 1.83 9.75
N GLU A 40 -2.98 2.93 9.83
CA GLU A 40 -3.78 3.29 11.01
C GLU A 40 -4.81 2.20 11.34
N ILE A 41 -5.56 1.75 10.33
CA ILE A 41 -6.57 0.70 10.50
C ILE A 41 -5.92 -0.64 10.86
N THR A 42 -4.83 -0.98 10.19
CA THR A 42 -4.11 -2.24 10.44
C THR A 42 -3.55 -2.27 11.85
N ASN A 43 -3.02 -1.15 12.35
CA ASN A 43 -2.55 -1.02 13.73
C ASN A 43 -3.69 -1.12 14.74
N LYS A 44 -4.82 -0.44 14.49
CA LYS A 44 -6.00 -0.53 15.35
C LYS A 44 -6.52 -1.96 15.45
N TYR A 45 -6.57 -2.66 14.32
CA TYR A 45 -6.95 -4.08 14.28
C TYR A 45 -5.92 -4.96 15.01
N GLY A 46 -4.63 -4.70 14.80
CA GLY A 46 -3.59 -5.44 15.50
C GLY A 46 -3.70 -5.32 17.02
N GLN A 47 -4.06 -4.15 17.52
CA GLN A 47 -4.33 -3.94 18.95
C GLN A 47 -5.58 -4.70 19.42
N GLU A 48 -6.67 -4.69 18.64
CA GLU A 48 -7.94 -5.34 19.00
C GLU A 48 -7.82 -6.88 19.05
N TYR A 49 -7.03 -7.47 18.16
CA TYR A 49 -6.89 -8.93 18.02
C TYR A 49 -5.54 -9.46 18.51
N GLU A 50 -4.79 -8.66 19.27
CA GLU A 50 -3.47 -9.00 19.83
C GLU A 50 -2.43 -9.43 18.78
N ILE A 51 -2.55 -8.94 17.54
CA ILE A 51 -1.60 -9.19 16.46
C ILE A 51 -0.46 -8.17 16.54
N LYS A 52 0.78 -8.68 16.61
CA LYS A 52 2.00 -7.86 16.65
C LYS A 52 2.72 -7.90 15.30
N PHE A 53 2.71 -6.78 14.59
CA PHE A 53 3.53 -6.62 13.38
C PHE A 53 5.00 -6.46 13.77
N ASN A 54 5.90 -7.17 13.09
CA ASN A 54 7.33 -7.11 13.38
C ASN A 54 8.00 -6.03 12.51
N PRO A 55 8.34 -4.85 13.06
CA PRO A 55 8.90 -3.75 12.27
C PRO A 55 10.26 -4.10 11.64
N ASN A 56 11.01 -5.06 12.20
CA ASN A 56 12.30 -5.49 11.65
C ASN A 56 12.13 -6.38 10.40
N LYS A 57 10.96 -6.99 10.21
CA LYS A 57 10.62 -7.78 9.02
C LYS A 57 9.79 -6.98 8.01
N THR A 58 9.12 -5.90 8.45
CA THR A 58 8.31 -5.04 7.60
C THR A 58 9.18 -4.21 6.66
N HIS A 59 8.83 -4.21 5.37
CA HIS A 59 9.50 -3.40 4.35
C HIS A 59 8.51 -2.44 3.70
N PHE A 60 8.92 -1.18 3.52
CA PHE A 60 8.19 -0.19 2.73
C PHE A 60 8.86 -0.05 1.36
N MET A 61 8.04 -0.03 0.30
CA MET A 61 8.52 -0.05 -1.07
C MET A 61 7.61 0.79 -1.97
N ILE A 62 8.21 1.66 -2.79
CA ILE A 62 7.49 2.45 -3.80
C ILE A 62 7.65 1.73 -5.13
N MET A 63 6.53 1.32 -5.71
CA MET A 63 6.46 0.66 -7.02
C MET A 63 6.03 1.67 -8.08
N PHE A 64 6.74 1.68 -9.21
CA PHE A 64 6.49 2.58 -10.34
C PHE A 64 6.47 4.06 -9.94
N SER A 65 7.61 4.59 -9.49
CA SER A 65 7.79 6.04 -9.57
C SER A 65 7.68 6.44 -11.04
N LYS A 66 6.82 7.41 -11.34
CA LYS A 66 6.80 8.06 -12.65
C LYS A 66 8.21 8.62 -12.84
N GLN A 67 9.08 7.89 -13.56
CA GLN A 67 10.29 8.49 -14.09
C GLN A 67 9.79 9.60 -15.00
N PHE A 68 9.87 10.83 -14.52
CA PHE A 68 9.75 12.00 -15.37
C PHE A 68 10.88 11.83 -16.40
N ASN A 69 10.52 11.46 -17.63
CA ASN A 69 11.40 11.71 -18.76
C ASN A 69 11.54 13.23 -18.82
N GLU A 70 12.64 13.75 -18.29
CA GLU A 70 13.11 15.08 -18.65
C GLU A 70 13.29 15.08 -20.16
N ASN A 71 12.52 15.92 -20.84
CA ASN A 71 12.61 16.14 -22.27
C ASN A 71 14.07 16.44 -22.63
N ARG A 72 14.75 15.48 -23.28
CA ARG A 72 15.81 15.80 -24.22
C ARG A 72 15.16 16.23 -25.53
N ASP A 73 14.52 17.40 -25.52
CA ASP A 73 14.33 18.17 -26.76
C ASP A 73 15.66 18.85 -27.10
N ASN A 74 16.60 18.04 -27.58
CA ASN A 74 17.64 18.51 -28.48
C ASN A 74 17.15 18.23 -29.89
N GLY A 75 16.67 19.27 -30.58
CA GLY A 75 16.53 19.23 -32.03
C GLY A 75 15.39 20.07 -32.59
N LYS A 76 15.62 21.38 -32.74
CA LYS A 76 15.70 22.07 -34.04
C LYS A 76 16.15 23.51 -33.85
#